data_AF-A0A8T7JMA4-F1
#
_entry.id   AF-A0A8T7JMA4-F1
#
_cell.length_a   1.000
_cell.length_b   1.000
_cell.length_c   1.000
_cell.angle_alpha   90.00
_cell.angle_beta   90.00
_cell.angle_gamma   90.00
#
_symmetry.space_group_name_H-M   'P 1'
#
loop_
_entity.id
_entity.type
_entity.pdbx_description
1 polymer ?
#
loop_
_entity_poly.entity_id
_entity_poly.type
_entity_poly.pdbx_seq_one_letter_code
_entity_poly.pdbx_strand_id
1 'polypeptide(L)' 'QWIQEAEGALIALGYKPTEAAKAISSIKEPISSAEDLIRLALKGMLKQ' A
#
# COMPACT_ATOMS: atom_id res chain seq x y z
N GLN A 1 10.41 6.70 -5.18
CA GLN A 1 9.92 5.37 -5.61
C GLN A 1 8.93 4.88 -4.56
N TRP A 2 7.74 5.49 -4.52
CA TRP A 2 6.78 5.44 -3.41
C TRP A 2 6.16 4.05 -3.18
N ILE A 3 6.14 3.19 -4.21
CA ILE A 3 5.66 1.81 -4.11
C ILE A 3 6.47 1.04 -3.06
N GLN A 4 7.79 1.14 -3.09
CA GLN A 4 8.67 0.42 -2.15
C GLN A 4 8.57 0.98 -0.72
N GLU A 5 8.44 2.30 -0.58
CA GLU A 5 8.23 2.92 0.74
C GLU A 5 6.89 2.48 1.35
N ALA A 6 5.84 2.44 0.55
CA ALA A 6 4.53 2.01 1.05
C ALA A 6 4.49 0.52 1.36
N GLU A 7 5.11 -0.30 0.53
CA GLU A 7 5.21 -1.74 0.77
C GLU A 7 6.00 -2.01 2.05
N GLY A 8 7.13 -1.30 2.25
CA GLY A 8 7.92 -1.36 3.47
C GLY A 8 7.14 -0.91 4.71
N ALA A 9 6.36 0.17 4.62
CA ALA A 9 5.50 0.63 5.70
C ALA A 9 4.42 -0.39 6.07
N LEU A 10 3.78 -1.02 5.08
CA LEU A 10 2.79 -2.08 5.30
C LEU A 10 3.44 -3.31 5.95
N ILE A 11 4.62 -3.72 5.50
CA ILE A 11 5.37 -4.82 6.11
C ILE A 11 5.75 -4.49 7.56
N ALA A 12 6.17 -3.25 7.83
CA ALA A 12 6.50 -2.78 9.18
C ALA A 12 5.28 -2.77 10.12
N LEU A 13 4.08 -2.61 9.59
CA LEU A 13 2.81 -2.74 10.33
C LEU A 13 2.41 -4.21 10.59
N GLY A 14 3.12 -5.18 10.01
CA GLY A 14 2.85 -6.62 10.18
C GLY A 14 2.10 -7.27 9.02
N TYR A 15 1.88 -6.55 7.91
CA TYR A 15 1.27 -7.14 6.72
C TYR A 15 2.29 -7.94 5.90
N LYS A 16 1.81 -8.96 5.18
CA LYS A 16 2.67 -9.76 4.31
C LYS A 16 3.09 -8.94 3.08
N PRO A 17 4.33 -9.08 2.58
CA PRO A 17 4.79 -8.37 1.39
C PRO A 17 3.91 -8.64 0.16
N THR A 18 3.41 -9.87 0.02
CA THR A 18 2.49 -10.24 -1.06
C THR A 18 1.14 -9.52 -0.98
N GLU A 19 0.61 -9.30 0.22
CA GLU A 19 -0.66 -8.58 0.42
C GLU A 19 -0.46 -7.08 0.18
N ALA A 20 0.64 -6.52 0.69
CA ALA A 20 1.02 -5.13 0.49
C ALA A 20 1.21 -4.81 -1.00
N ALA A 21 2.00 -5.62 -1.72
CA ALA A 21 2.23 -5.46 -3.16
C ALA A 21 0.92 -5.56 -3.96
N LYS A 22 0.01 -6.45 -3.55
CA LYS A 22 -1.29 -6.65 -4.21
C LYS A 22 -2.23 -5.47 -3.96
N ALA A 23 -2.28 -4.95 -2.74
CA ALA A 23 -3.04 -3.75 -2.41
C ALA A 23 -2.54 -2.55 -3.21
N ILE A 24 -1.22 -2.35 -3.28
CA ILE A 24 -0.60 -1.27 -4.06
C ILE A 24 -0.88 -1.43 -5.55
N SER A 25 -0.73 -2.64 -6.11
CA SER A 25 -1.01 -2.93 -7.52
C SER A 25 -2.49 -2.78 -7.88
N SER A 26 -3.38 -2.88 -6.89
CA SER A 26 -4.82 -2.71 -7.08
C SER A 26 -5.25 -1.24 -7.09
N ILE A 27 -4.36 -0.30 -6.72
CA ILE A 27 -4.61 1.14 -6.79
C ILE A 27 -4.43 1.59 -8.24
N LYS A 28 -5.52 2.00 -8.87
CA LYS A 28 -5.52 2.62 -10.22
C LYS A 28 -5.72 4.14 -10.18
N GLU A 29 -5.88 4.70 -8.98
CA GLU A 29 -6.08 6.13 -8.77
C GLU A 29 -4.76 6.89 -8.88
N PRO A 30 -4.78 8.16 -9.31
CA PRO A 30 -3.59 8.99 -9.37
C PRO A 30 -3.04 9.25 -7.97
N ILE A 31 -1.92 8.60 -7.68
CA ILE A 31 -1.15 8.69 -6.45
C ILE A 31 -0.07 9.75 -6.63
N SER A 32 -0.10 10.78 -5.79
CA SER A 32 0.83 11.91 -5.86
C SER A 32 1.96 11.81 -4.83
N SER A 33 1.78 10.98 -3.80
CA SER A 33 2.71 10.83 -2.66
C SER A 33 2.72 9.39 -2.12
N ALA A 34 3.81 9.01 -1.43
CA ALA A 34 3.90 7.73 -0.72
C ALA A 34 2.81 7.60 0.36
N GLU A 35 2.47 8.69 1.05
CA GLU A 35 1.40 8.72 2.05
C GLU A 35 0.03 8.37 1.46
N ASP A 36 -0.35 8.92 0.30
CA ASP A 36 -1.60 8.56 -0.37
C ASP A 36 -1.63 7.08 -0.75
N LEU A 37 -0.49 6.57 -1.21
CA LEU A 37 -0.31 5.17 -1.59
C LEU A 37 -0.48 4.22 -0.40
N ILE A 38 0.14 4.55 0.74
CA ILE A 38 0.00 3.82 2.01
C ILE A 38 -1.46 3.88 2.49
N ARG A 39 -2.08 5.06 2.44
CA ARG A 39 -3.45 5.27 2.93
C ARG A 39 -4.48 4.51 2.10
N LEU A 40 -4.33 4.52 0.77
CA LEU A 40 -5.17 3.76 -0.15
C LEU A 40 -4.96 2.26 0.01
N ALA A 41 -3.71 1.81 0.13
CA ALA A 41 -3.40 0.40 0.36
C ALA A 41 -3.99 -0.09 1.68
N LEU A 42 -3.78 0.63 2.80
CA LEU A 42 -4.41 0.32 4.09
C LEU A 42 -5.94 0.28 4.01
N LYS A 43 -6.55 1.24 3.32
CA LYS A 43 -8.00 1.31 3.15
C LYS A 43 -8.54 0.13 2.32
N GLY A 44 -7.78 -0.32 1.33
CA GLY A 44 -8.10 -1.53 0.54
C GLY A 44 -7.95 -2.81 1.36
N MET A 45 -6.96 -2.86 2.26
CA MET A 45 -6.66 -4.02 3.10
C MET A 45 -7.60 -4.16 4.30
N LEU A 46 -8.06 -3.06 4.92
CA LEU A 46 -9.05 -3.09 6.01
C LEU A 46 -10.47 -3.46 5.57
N LYS A 47 -10.75 -3.40 4.25
CA LYS A 47 -12.08 -3.70 3.70
C LYS A 47 -12.30 -5.20 3.41
N GLN A 48 -11.31 -6.06 3.68
CA GLN A 48 -11.45 -7.52 3.64
C GLN A 48 -11.56 -8.12 5.04
#